data_AF-A0A093J905-F1
#
_entry.id   AF-A0A093J905-F1
#
_cell.length_a   1.000
_cell.length_b   1.000
_cell.length_c   1.000
_cell.angle_alpha   90.00
_cell.angle_beta   90.00
_cell.angle_gamma   90.00
#
_symmetry.space_group_name_H-M   'P 1'
#
loop_
_entity.id
_entity.type
_entity.pdbx_description
1 polymer ?
#
loop_
_entity_poly.entity_id
_entity_poly.type
_entity_poly.pdbx_seq_one_letter_code
_entity_poly.pdbx_strand_id
1 'polypeptide(L)'
;CMLCGRAEADPDLCGRKMEKQDICAHEFCLFFANEIFHPGCKDGVLLKDVRRAIKRAARKHCFVCGETGAAITCHETGCDRSFHLPCAVEGGCVTQFFGLYRSFCWEHRPEQAVEASPEENTPGLICLEPVEENKSYSTMVCPACKHAWFHRGCMQKQALHAGFSSFRCPHCQNEYRFLMEILTMGIRIPFRAPSWEENGAYEQLYERHSRCDACQCL
;
A
#
# COMPACT_ATOMS: atom_id res chain seq x y z
N CYS A 1 -19.94 -2.04 1.36
CA CYS A 1 -19.35 -0.88 0.67
C CYS A 1 -19.93 -0.78 -0.73
N MET A 2 -20.52 0.37 -1.07
CA MET A 2 -21.19 0.61 -2.35
C MET A 2 -20.26 0.78 -3.55
N LEU A 3 -18.95 0.91 -3.33
CA LEU A 3 -17.93 1.10 -4.38
C LEU A 3 -17.10 -0.16 -4.68
N CYS A 4 -17.18 -1.18 -3.83
CA CYS A 4 -16.53 -2.46 -4.11
C CYS A 4 -17.47 -3.67 -3.98
N GLY A 5 -18.74 -3.46 -3.66
CA GLY A 5 -19.73 -4.54 -3.48
C GLY A 5 -19.52 -5.41 -2.24
N ARG A 6 -18.39 -5.32 -1.54
CA ARG A 6 -18.09 -6.16 -0.37
C ARG A 6 -18.58 -5.53 0.94
N ALA A 7 -19.19 -6.34 1.81
CA ALA A 7 -19.64 -5.92 3.14
C ALA A 7 -18.47 -5.71 4.11
N GLU A 8 -17.51 -6.63 4.03
CA GLU A 8 -16.24 -6.65 4.76
C GLU A 8 -15.08 -6.67 3.76
N ALA A 9 -13.98 -5.99 4.11
CA ALA A 9 -12.73 -6.01 3.38
C ALA A 9 -11.59 -5.76 4.35
N ASP A 10 -10.40 -6.20 3.97
CA ASP A 10 -9.18 -5.95 4.73
C ASP A 10 -9.02 -4.43 5.03
N PRO A 11 -9.02 -4.00 6.31
CA PRO A 11 -8.83 -2.61 6.69
C PRO A 11 -7.48 -2.03 6.26
N ASP A 12 -6.45 -2.87 6.09
CA ASP A 12 -5.14 -2.44 5.63
C ASP A 12 -5.13 -2.09 4.14
N LEU A 13 -6.00 -2.73 3.36
CA LEU A 13 -6.19 -2.46 1.94
C LEU A 13 -7.25 -1.38 1.68
N CYS A 14 -8.42 -1.54 2.29
CA CYS A 14 -9.61 -0.72 2.02
C CYS A 14 -9.78 0.46 2.98
N GLY A 15 -9.12 0.44 4.13
CA GLY A 15 -9.26 1.47 5.15
C GLY A 15 -10.54 1.31 5.93
N ARG A 16 -10.87 2.33 6.72
CA ARG A 16 -12.07 2.29 7.57
C ARG A 16 -13.33 2.33 6.71
N LYS A 17 -14.35 1.61 7.15
CA LYS A 17 -15.70 1.74 6.61
C LYS A 17 -16.32 3.02 7.14
N MET A 18 -16.79 3.87 6.24
CA MET A 18 -17.42 5.15 6.57
C MET A 18 -18.88 5.12 6.14
N GLU A 19 -19.73 5.66 7.00
CA GLU A 19 -21.17 5.76 6.77
C GLU A 19 -21.62 7.21 6.98
N LYS A 20 -22.29 7.77 5.98
CA LYS A 20 -22.84 9.12 6.03
C LYS A 20 -24.11 9.19 5.18
N GLN A 21 -25.23 9.51 5.83
CA GLN A 21 -26.56 9.45 5.20
C GLN A 21 -26.83 8.05 4.62
N ASP A 22 -27.16 7.95 3.34
CA ASP A 22 -27.41 6.74 2.55
C ASP A 22 -26.14 6.14 1.93
N ILE A 23 -24.95 6.70 2.17
CA ILE A 23 -23.69 6.22 1.60
C ILE A 23 -22.91 5.41 2.62
N CYS A 24 -22.51 4.20 2.22
CA CYS A 24 -21.61 3.33 2.96
C CYS A 24 -20.43 2.90 2.06
N ALA A 25 -19.23 3.37 2.34
CA ALA A 25 -18.05 3.07 1.53
C ALA A 25 -16.78 2.99 2.37
N HIS A 26 -15.80 2.20 1.91
CA HIS A 26 -14.46 2.20 2.51
C HIS A 26 -13.70 3.47 2.11
N GLU A 27 -12.87 3.95 3.03
CA GLU A 27 -12.02 5.14 2.88
C GLU A 27 -11.20 5.12 1.58
N PHE A 28 -10.43 4.06 1.32
CA PHE A 28 -9.63 3.99 0.09
C PHE A 28 -10.47 3.68 -1.15
N CYS A 29 -11.60 2.96 -1.03
CA CYS A 29 -12.51 2.82 -2.16
C CYS A 29 -13.04 4.17 -2.64
N LEU A 30 -13.24 5.14 -1.74
CA LEU A 30 -13.63 6.51 -2.10
C LEU A 30 -12.49 7.29 -2.75
N PHE A 31 -11.27 7.18 -2.23
CA PHE A 31 -10.11 7.89 -2.80
C PHE A 31 -9.75 7.41 -4.21
N PHE A 32 -9.87 6.11 -4.48
CA PHE A 32 -9.57 5.53 -5.79
C PHE A 32 -10.76 5.51 -6.75
N ALA A 33 -11.97 5.81 -6.28
CA ALA A 33 -13.12 5.86 -7.17
C ALA A 33 -12.97 7.02 -8.16
N ASN A 34 -13.11 6.70 -9.45
CA ASN A 34 -12.79 7.62 -10.53
C ASN A 34 -13.58 8.95 -10.42
N GLU A 35 -12.86 10.06 -10.59
CA GLU A 35 -13.39 11.44 -10.63
C GLU A 35 -14.04 11.92 -9.32
N ILE A 36 -13.69 11.36 -8.16
CA ILE A 36 -14.14 11.89 -6.87
C ILE A 36 -13.16 12.92 -6.31
N PHE A 37 -11.85 12.66 -6.46
CA PHE A 37 -10.80 13.49 -5.88
C PHE A 37 -10.09 14.31 -6.95
N HIS A 38 -10.20 15.64 -6.89
CA HIS A 38 -9.48 16.56 -7.77
C HIS A 38 -8.53 17.43 -6.93
N PRO A 39 -7.24 17.53 -7.30
CA PRO A 39 -6.30 18.42 -6.63
C PRO A 39 -6.79 19.86 -6.80
N GLY A 40 -7.08 20.54 -5.69
CA GLY A 40 -7.59 21.92 -5.67
C GLY A 40 -9.00 22.09 -5.13
N CYS A 41 -9.74 21.01 -4.85
CA CYS A 41 -11.05 21.11 -4.21
C CYS A 41 -10.90 21.39 -2.70
N LYS A 42 -10.97 22.68 -2.32
CA LYS A 42 -10.90 23.13 -0.91
C LYS A 42 -12.10 22.65 -0.07
N ASP A 43 -13.21 22.27 -0.73
CA ASP A 43 -14.48 21.94 -0.09
C ASP A 43 -14.65 20.44 0.23
N GLY A 44 -13.60 19.65 0.04
CA GLY A 44 -13.65 18.19 0.24
C GLY A 44 -14.52 17.47 -0.79
N VAL A 45 -14.80 16.19 -0.52
CA VAL A 45 -15.58 15.33 -1.42
C VAL A 45 -17.08 15.59 -1.24
N LEU A 46 -17.74 16.11 -2.29
CA LEU A 46 -19.18 16.34 -2.27
C LEU A 46 -19.96 15.02 -2.40
N LEU A 47 -20.97 14.82 -1.56
CA LEU A 47 -21.80 13.59 -1.57
C LEU A 47 -22.45 13.34 -2.94
N LYS A 48 -22.78 14.38 -3.71
CA LYS A 48 -23.32 14.25 -5.07
C LYS A 48 -22.35 13.55 -6.02
N ASP A 49 -21.04 13.80 -5.87
CA ASP A 49 -20.01 13.23 -6.72
C ASP A 49 -19.77 11.77 -6.35
N VAL A 50 -19.83 11.45 -5.04
CA VAL A 50 -19.82 10.06 -4.56
C VAL A 50 -21.00 9.26 -5.12
N ARG A 51 -22.23 9.79 -5.05
CA ARG A 51 -23.41 9.11 -5.62
C ARG A 51 -23.27 8.90 -7.13
N ARG A 52 -22.67 9.86 -7.85
CA ARG A 52 -22.39 9.73 -9.29
C ARG A 52 -21.35 8.63 -9.56
N ALA A 53 -20.29 8.57 -8.77
CA ALA A 53 -19.27 7.53 -8.87
C ALA A 53 -19.83 6.13 -8.59
N ILE A 54 -20.68 5.97 -7.56
CA ILE A 54 -21.39 4.70 -7.26
C ILE A 54 -22.24 4.26 -8.47
N LYS A 55 -23.04 5.16 -9.03
CA LYS A 55 -23.87 4.85 -10.22
C LYS A 55 -23.05 4.43 -11.45
N ARG A 56 -21.86 5.01 -11.63
CA ARG A 56 -20.93 4.62 -12.70
C ARG A 56 -20.30 3.27 -12.42
N ALA A 57 -19.80 3.06 -11.21
CA ALA A 57 -19.18 1.80 -10.79
C ALA A 57 -20.13 0.62 -10.99
N ALA A 58 -21.43 0.79 -10.69
CA ALA A 58 -22.46 -0.23 -10.88
C ALA A 58 -22.60 -0.74 -12.34
N ARG A 59 -22.09 0.01 -13.33
CA ARG A 59 -22.13 -0.39 -14.76
C ARG A 59 -20.81 -1.01 -15.24
N LYS A 60 -19.76 -0.95 -14.43
CA LYS A 60 -18.42 -1.44 -14.76
C LYS A 60 -18.20 -2.80 -14.14
N HIS A 61 -17.72 -3.74 -14.94
CA HIS A 61 -17.34 -5.08 -14.51
C HIS A 61 -15.89 -5.06 -14.04
N CYS A 62 -15.62 -5.79 -12.96
CA CYS A 62 -14.26 -6.02 -12.51
C CYS A 62 -13.62 -7.05 -13.43
N PHE A 63 -12.51 -6.69 -14.09
CA PHE A 63 -11.82 -7.63 -14.98
C PHE A 63 -11.19 -8.82 -14.23
N VAL A 64 -11.08 -8.74 -12.90
CA VAL A 64 -10.50 -9.79 -12.04
C VAL A 64 -11.55 -10.82 -11.63
N CYS A 65 -12.68 -10.38 -11.04
CA CYS A 65 -13.72 -11.28 -10.53
C CYS A 65 -14.98 -11.38 -11.40
N GLY A 66 -15.10 -10.58 -12.46
CA GLY A 66 -16.25 -10.55 -13.36
C GLY A 66 -17.45 -9.75 -12.85
N GLU A 67 -17.57 -9.52 -11.54
CA GLU A 67 -18.72 -8.85 -10.93
C GLU A 67 -18.77 -7.34 -11.21
N THR A 68 -19.97 -6.77 -11.19
CA THR A 68 -20.19 -5.32 -11.36
C THR A 68 -19.77 -4.52 -10.12
N GLY A 69 -19.75 -3.18 -10.23
CA GLY A 69 -19.39 -2.31 -9.11
C GLY A 69 -17.92 -1.91 -9.08
N ALA A 70 -17.16 -2.13 -10.16
CA ALA A 70 -15.73 -1.81 -10.23
C ALA A 70 -15.49 -0.29 -10.33
N ALA A 71 -15.27 0.35 -9.18
CA ALA A 71 -15.12 1.80 -9.07
C ALA A 71 -13.75 2.35 -9.51
N ILE A 72 -12.72 1.50 -9.57
CA ILE A 72 -11.36 1.88 -9.98
C ILE A 72 -11.19 1.58 -11.46
N THR A 73 -10.62 2.51 -12.20
CA THR A 73 -10.27 2.34 -13.62
C THR A 73 -8.77 2.56 -13.79
N CYS A 74 -8.17 1.81 -14.71
CA CYS A 74 -6.77 2.00 -15.09
C CYS A 74 -6.53 3.46 -15.53
N HIS A 75 -5.41 4.04 -15.09
CA HIS A 75 -5.04 5.41 -15.41
C HIS A 75 -4.50 5.57 -16.83
N GLU A 76 -4.02 4.48 -17.43
CA GLU A 76 -3.47 4.49 -18.78
C GLU A 76 -4.49 4.95 -19.82
N THR A 77 -4.05 5.78 -20.77
CA THR A 77 -4.94 6.39 -21.75
C THR A 77 -5.44 5.32 -22.71
N GLY A 78 -6.76 5.23 -22.86
CA GLY A 78 -7.39 4.23 -23.74
C GLY A 78 -7.60 2.85 -23.08
N CYS A 79 -7.16 2.64 -21.83
CA CYS A 79 -7.46 1.42 -21.10
C CYS A 79 -8.83 1.52 -20.39
N ASP A 80 -9.73 0.59 -20.68
CA ASP A 80 -11.08 0.53 -20.08
C ASP A 80 -11.18 -0.40 -18.86
N ARG A 81 -10.11 -1.15 -18.58
CA ARG A 81 -10.06 -2.12 -17.47
C ARG A 81 -10.37 -1.45 -16.15
N SER A 82 -11.35 -2.02 -15.46
CA SER A 82 -11.81 -1.56 -14.16
C SER A 82 -11.80 -2.70 -13.15
N PHE A 83 -11.55 -2.38 -11.89
CA PHE A 83 -11.45 -3.37 -10.82
C PHE A 83 -11.95 -2.83 -9.48
N HIS A 84 -12.28 -3.74 -8.56
CA HIS A 84 -12.51 -3.37 -7.16
C HIS A 84 -11.17 -3.23 -6.45
N LEU A 85 -11.08 -2.34 -5.45
CA LEU A 85 -9.85 -2.24 -4.63
C LEU A 85 -9.44 -3.57 -3.98
N PRO A 86 -10.34 -4.37 -3.39
CA PRO A 86 -10.00 -5.70 -2.88
C PRO A 86 -9.43 -6.65 -3.94
N CYS A 87 -9.85 -6.53 -5.19
CA CYS A 87 -9.39 -7.38 -6.29
C CYS A 87 -8.03 -6.93 -6.85
N ALA A 88 -7.49 -5.79 -6.41
CA ALA A 88 -6.25 -5.24 -6.96
C ALA A 88 -5.05 -6.18 -6.73
N VAL A 89 -4.98 -6.82 -5.56
CA VAL A 89 -3.88 -7.74 -5.21
C VAL A 89 -3.95 -9.01 -6.04
N GLU A 90 -5.11 -9.66 -6.07
CA GLU A 90 -5.36 -10.87 -6.88
C GLU A 90 -5.16 -10.60 -8.38
N GLY A 91 -5.56 -9.41 -8.85
CA GLY A 91 -5.43 -8.99 -10.23
C GLY A 91 -4.06 -8.42 -10.61
N GLY A 92 -3.05 -8.48 -9.72
CA GLY A 92 -1.71 -7.95 -9.99
C GLY A 92 -1.70 -6.46 -10.36
N CYS A 93 -2.65 -5.69 -9.85
CA CYS A 93 -2.81 -4.26 -10.08
C CYS A 93 -1.98 -3.45 -9.08
N VAL A 94 -1.60 -2.24 -9.50
CA VAL A 94 -0.90 -1.28 -8.65
C VAL A 94 -1.78 -0.06 -8.41
N THR A 95 -2.06 0.24 -7.14
CA THR A 95 -2.80 1.43 -6.71
C THR A 95 -1.88 2.32 -5.87
N GLN A 96 -1.65 3.56 -6.30
CA GLN A 96 -0.72 4.49 -5.67
C GLN A 96 -1.43 5.34 -4.63
N PHE A 97 -1.11 5.16 -3.34
CA PHE A 97 -1.77 5.87 -2.22
C PHE A 97 -1.22 7.29 -1.98
N PHE A 98 -0.80 7.98 -3.04
CA PHE A 98 -0.22 9.32 -2.98
C PHE A 98 -0.65 10.15 -4.19
N GLY A 99 -0.48 11.47 -4.09
CA GLY A 99 -0.78 12.40 -5.18
C GLY A 99 -2.24 12.30 -5.65
N LEU A 100 -2.43 11.80 -6.87
CA LEU A 100 -3.73 11.71 -7.54
C LEU A 100 -4.43 10.35 -7.39
N TYR A 101 -3.93 9.47 -6.52
CA TYR A 101 -4.52 8.14 -6.32
C TYR A 101 -4.65 7.33 -7.62
N ARG A 102 -3.59 7.34 -8.43
CA ARG A 102 -3.56 6.64 -9.71
C ARG A 102 -3.56 5.13 -9.51
N SER A 103 -4.20 4.42 -10.42
CA SER A 103 -4.35 2.97 -10.37
C SER A 103 -4.11 2.36 -11.74
N PHE A 104 -3.46 1.21 -11.80
CA PHE A 104 -3.02 0.59 -13.04
C PHE A 104 -3.39 -0.90 -13.04
N CYS A 105 -3.91 -1.39 -14.16
CA CYS A 105 -4.14 -2.82 -14.36
C CYS A 105 -2.80 -3.58 -14.45
N TRP A 106 -2.86 -4.92 -14.51
CA TRP A 106 -1.65 -5.74 -14.60
C TRP A 106 -0.76 -5.46 -15.83
N GLU A 107 -1.33 -4.96 -16.92
CA GLU A 107 -0.60 -4.65 -18.16
C GLU A 107 0.08 -3.28 -18.12
N HIS A 108 -0.54 -2.30 -17.45
CA HIS A 108 -0.06 -0.91 -17.42
C HIS A 108 0.52 -0.50 -16.08
N ARG A 109 0.70 -1.45 -15.15
CA ARG A 109 1.33 -1.17 -13.86
C ARG A 109 2.78 -0.73 -14.05
N PRO A 110 3.31 0.13 -13.17
CA PRO A 110 4.73 0.39 -13.15
C PRO A 110 5.51 -0.88 -12.82
N GLU A 111 6.72 -0.96 -13.35
CA GLU A 111 7.69 -2.00 -13.06
C GLU A 111 8.99 -1.35 -12.58
N GLN A 112 9.75 -2.09 -11.76
CA GLN A 112 11.02 -1.58 -11.27
C GLN A 112 12.06 -1.53 -12.40
N ALA A 113 12.50 -0.32 -12.74
CA ALA A 113 13.53 -0.08 -13.75
C ALA A 113 14.94 -0.59 -13.34
N VAL A 114 15.12 -0.95 -12.07
CA VAL A 114 16.39 -1.40 -11.51
C VAL A 114 16.83 -2.71 -12.15
N GLU A 115 17.88 -2.69 -12.97
CA GLU A 115 18.49 -3.92 -13.49
C GLU A 115 19.23 -4.65 -12.36
N ALA A 116 18.57 -5.69 -11.84
CA ALA A 116 19.06 -6.61 -10.83
C ALA A 116 18.24 -7.90 -10.91
N SER A 117 18.87 -9.02 -10.61
CA SER A 117 18.24 -10.32 -10.42
C SER A 117 18.79 -10.94 -9.13
N PRO A 118 17.96 -11.63 -8.33
CA PRO A 118 18.43 -12.38 -7.19
C PRO A 118 19.27 -13.59 -7.64
N GLU A 119 20.19 -14.01 -6.79
CA GLU A 119 20.84 -15.32 -6.93
C GLU A 119 19.84 -16.43 -6.58
N GLU A 120 20.12 -17.67 -7.00
CA GLU A 120 19.29 -18.83 -6.67
C GLU A 120 19.09 -18.93 -5.15
N ASN A 121 17.84 -19.14 -4.71
CA ASN A 121 17.47 -19.22 -3.29
C ASN A 121 17.77 -17.96 -2.47
N THR A 122 17.88 -16.77 -3.08
CA THR A 122 18.02 -15.51 -2.33
C THR A 122 16.88 -15.35 -1.32
N PRO A 123 17.16 -15.23 -0.02
CA PRO A 123 16.13 -15.04 0.99
C PRO A 123 15.57 -13.62 0.95
N GLY A 124 14.26 -13.48 1.08
CA GLY A 124 13.60 -12.19 1.27
C GLY A 124 13.96 -11.63 2.65
N LEU A 125 14.41 -10.37 2.73
CA LEU A 125 14.97 -9.81 3.97
C LEU A 125 13.98 -9.65 5.13
N ILE A 126 12.67 -9.83 4.91
CA ILE A 126 11.64 -9.68 5.94
C ILE A 126 11.20 -11.05 6.50
N CYS A 127 10.93 -12.02 5.63
CA CYS A 127 10.43 -13.34 6.02
C CYS A 127 11.50 -14.44 6.02
N LEU A 128 12.67 -14.17 5.42
CA LEU A 128 13.77 -15.11 5.20
C LEU A 128 13.44 -16.31 4.29
N GLU A 129 12.26 -16.31 3.66
CA GLU A 129 11.88 -17.29 2.65
C GLU A 129 12.44 -16.89 1.27
N PRO A 130 12.77 -17.86 0.39
CA PRO A 130 13.26 -17.56 -0.96
C PRO A 130 12.31 -16.67 -1.76
N VAL A 131 12.88 -15.70 -2.47
CA VAL A 131 12.15 -14.90 -3.47
C VAL A 131 12.14 -15.58 -4.84
N GLU A 132 11.25 -15.13 -5.73
CA GLU A 132 11.26 -15.58 -7.13
C GLU A 132 12.56 -15.13 -7.82
N GLU A 133 13.03 -15.91 -8.79
CA GLU A 133 14.27 -15.67 -9.54
C GLU A 133 14.27 -14.36 -10.36
N ASN A 134 13.10 -13.74 -10.53
CA ASN A 134 12.95 -12.52 -11.30
C ASN A 134 12.08 -11.52 -10.54
N LYS A 135 12.34 -10.23 -10.80
CA LYS A 135 11.41 -9.17 -10.40
C LYS A 135 10.04 -9.45 -11.00
N SER A 136 9.00 -9.26 -10.22
CA SER A 136 7.62 -9.51 -10.63
C SER A 136 6.68 -8.57 -9.87
N TYR A 137 5.37 -8.76 -10.03
CA TYR A 137 4.42 -8.11 -9.13
C TYR A 137 4.69 -8.48 -7.67
N SER A 138 5.01 -9.76 -7.42
CA SER A 138 5.17 -10.34 -6.10
C SER A 138 6.57 -10.17 -5.52
N THR A 139 7.58 -9.91 -6.35
CA THR A 139 8.99 -9.85 -5.95
C THR A 139 9.62 -8.51 -6.29
N MET A 140 10.14 -7.81 -5.27
CA MET A 140 10.67 -6.45 -5.39
C MET A 140 12.11 -6.34 -4.86
N VAL A 141 12.84 -5.35 -5.35
CA VAL A 141 14.23 -5.06 -4.98
C VAL A 141 14.41 -3.62 -4.52
N CYS A 142 15.32 -3.39 -3.57
CA CYS A 142 15.72 -2.04 -3.18
C CYS A 142 16.45 -1.34 -4.34
N PRO A 143 16.00 -0.15 -4.79
CA PRO A 143 16.61 0.56 -5.91
C PRO A 143 17.97 1.16 -5.57
N ALA A 144 18.27 1.33 -4.28
CA ALA A 144 19.52 1.94 -3.84
C ALA A 144 20.66 0.93 -3.78
N CYS A 145 20.46 -0.19 -3.10
CA CYS A 145 21.51 -1.18 -2.92
C CYS A 145 21.45 -2.36 -3.89
N LYS A 146 20.32 -2.65 -4.52
CA LYS A 146 20.12 -3.77 -5.47
C LYS A 146 20.32 -5.19 -4.93
N HIS A 147 20.67 -5.34 -3.65
CA HIS A 147 20.88 -6.64 -3.00
C HIS A 147 19.74 -7.03 -2.05
N ALA A 148 18.87 -6.07 -1.70
CA ALA A 148 17.79 -6.27 -0.77
C ALA A 148 16.51 -6.64 -1.52
N TRP A 149 16.09 -7.90 -1.39
CA TRP A 149 14.93 -8.49 -2.06
C TRP A 149 13.78 -8.75 -1.08
N PHE A 150 12.55 -8.60 -1.57
CA PHE A 150 11.35 -8.65 -0.73
C PHE A 150 10.16 -9.22 -1.49
N HIS A 151 9.37 -10.08 -0.84
CA HIS A 151 8.00 -10.30 -1.31
C HIS A 151 7.16 -9.05 -1.08
N ARG A 152 6.35 -8.68 -2.07
CA ARG A 152 5.44 -7.52 -2.03
C ARG A 152 4.54 -7.54 -0.80
N GLY A 153 3.97 -8.72 -0.48
CA GLY A 153 3.12 -8.90 0.70
C GLY A 153 3.86 -8.66 2.02
N CYS A 154 5.09 -9.15 2.15
CA CYS A 154 5.94 -8.89 3.32
C CYS A 154 6.30 -7.41 3.43
N MET A 155 6.62 -6.77 2.30
CA MET A 155 6.90 -5.33 2.27
C MET A 155 5.68 -4.50 2.66
N GLN A 156 4.48 -4.88 2.22
CA GLN A 156 3.24 -4.19 2.59
C GLN A 156 2.99 -4.24 4.10
N LYS A 157 3.18 -5.42 4.72
CA LYS A 157 3.06 -5.56 6.19
C LYS A 157 4.10 -4.73 6.92
N GLN A 158 5.37 -4.79 6.49
CA GLN A 158 6.44 -3.98 7.07
C GLN A 158 6.14 -2.48 6.99
N ALA A 159 5.67 -2.00 5.84
CA ALA A 159 5.28 -0.62 5.62
C ALA A 159 4.14 -0.16 6.56
N LEU A 160 3.12 -1.00 6.74
CA LEU A 160 2.01 -0.69 7.63
C LEU A 160 2.47 -0.57 9.09
N HIS A 161 3.39 -1.42 9.53
CA HIS A 161 3.92 -1.39 10.89
C HIS A 161 4.92 -0.26 11.14
N ALA A 162 5.82 -0.01 10.20
CA ALA A 162 6.87 0.99 10.36
C ALA A 162 6.36 2.43 10.25
N GLY A 163 5.30 2.66 9.46
CA GLY A 163 4.81 4.01 9.21
C GLY A 163 5.82 4.90 8.46
N PHE A 164 5.38 6.09 8.05
CA PHE A 164 6.16 6.94 7.15
C PHE A 164 7.48 7.44 7.74
N SER A 165 7.52 7.78 9.03
CA SER A 165 8.69 8.42 9.67
C SER A 165 9.91 7.51 9.82
N SER A 166 9.71 6.19 9.77
CA SER A 166 10.76 5.20 10.03
C SER A 166 10.99 4.26 8.85
N PHE A 167 10.33 4.50 7.71
CA PHE A 167 10.38 3.61 6.57
C PHE A 167 11.63 3.84 5.70
N ARG A 168 12.58 2.92 5.84
CA ARG A 168 13.88 2.91 5.13
C ARG A 168 14.23 1.48 4.74
N CYS A 169 15.14 1.32 3.78
CA CYS A 169 15.61 -0.02 3.41
C CYS A 169 16.27 -0.69 4.64
N PRO A 170 15.83 -1.89 5.07
CA PRO A 170 16.39 -2.55 6.25
C PRO A 170 17.86 -2.94 6.08
N HIS A 171 18.33 -3.09 4.83
CA HIS A 171 19.72 -3.42 4.53
C HIS A 171 20.63 -2.20 4.47
N CYS A 172 20.40 -1.29 3.52
CA CYS A 172 21.31 -0.17 3.25
C CYS A 172 20.91 1.15 3.92
N GLN A 173 19.80 1.17 4.67
CA GLN A 173 19.28 2.34 5.37
C GLN A 173 18.94 3.53 4.47
N ASN A 174 18.95 3.36 3.14
CA ASN A 174 18.51 4.39 2.22
C ASN A 174 17.01 4.64 2.41
N GLU A 175 16.68 5.90 2.63
CA GLU A 175 15.30 6.35 2.83
C GLU A 175 14.70 6.84 1.51
N TYR A 176 15.24 7.92 0.94
CA TYR A 176 14.61 8.63 -0.18
C TYR A 176 14.32 7.76 -1.42
N ARG A 177 15.33 7.06 -1.99
CA ARG A 177 15.12 6.26 -3.21
C ARG A 177 14.24 5.05 -2.93
N PHE A 178 14.44 4.42 -1.77
CA PHE A 178 13.64 3.28 -1.35
C PHE A 178 12.18 3.67 -1.17
N LEU A 179 11.89 4.72 -0.41
CA LEU A 179 10.55 5.21 -0.16
C LEU A 179 9.81 5.54 -1.46
N MET A 180 10.43 6.29 -2.37
CA MET A 180 9.81 6.69 -3.64
C MET A 180 9.48 5.49 -4.52
N GLU A 181 10.37 4.51 -4.61
CA GLU A 181 10.15 3.28 -5.37
C GLU A 181 9.02 2.45 -4.78
N ILE A 182 9.04 2.23 -3.47
CA ILE A 182 8.06 1.40 -2.76
C ILE A 182 6.65 2.02 -2.86
N LEU A 183 6.54 3.35 -2.72
CA LEU A 183 5.28 4.06 -2.97
C LEU A 183 4.84 3.93 -4.44
N THR A 184 5.73 4.14 -5.40
CA THR A 184 5.45 4.05 -6.84
C THR A 184 4.93 2.67 -7.23
N MET A 185 5.51 1.63 -6.64
CA MET A 185 5.08 0.25 -6.81
C MET A 185 3.77 -0.07 -6.10
N GLY A 186 3.14 0.88 -5.39
CA GLY A 186 1.81 0.74 -4.78
C GLY A 186 1.79 0.13 -3.39
N ILE A 187 2.94 0.11 -2.69
CA ILE A 187 2.95 -0.25 -1.28
C ILE A 187 2.46 0.95 -0.47
N ARG A 188 1.42 0.72 0.33
CA ARG A 188 0.85 1.74 1.20
C ARG A 188 1.71 1.91 2.45
N ILE A 189 2.07 3.14 2.77
CA ILE A 189 2.75 3.52 4.01
C ILE A 189 1.89 4.56 4.73
N PRO A 190 1.35 4.26 5.92
CA PRO A 190 0.50 5.20 6.65
C PRO A 190 1.35 6.35 7.22
N PHE A 191 0.79 7.57 7.21
CA PHE A 191 1.43 8.75 7.79
C PHE A 191 1.25 8.77 9.30
N ARG A 192 2.05 7.95 10.00
CA ARG A 192 2.07 7.81 11.45
C ARG A 192 3.44 7.31 11.92
N ALA A 193 3.68 7.40 13.23
CA ALA A 193 4.80 6.75 13.89
C ALA A 193 4.67 5.21 13.80
N PRO A 194 5.76 4.46 13.99
CA PRO A 194 5.69 3.01 14.00
C PRO A 194 4.71 2.46 15.04
N SER A 195 4.00 1.40 14.69
CA SER A 195 3.07 0.72 15.59
C SER A 195 3.70 0.17 16.88
N TRP A 196 5.03 -0.05 16.88
CA TRP A 196 5.73 -0.52 18.06
C TRP A 196 6.12 0.60 19.05
N GLU A 197 5.94 1.86 18.65
CA GLU A 197 5.97 3.00 19.56
C GLU A 197 4.58 3.27 20.17
N GLU A 198 3.52 2.67 19.60
CA GLU A 198 2.17 2.70 20.18
C GLU A 198 2.16 1.79 21.43
N ASN A 199 1.68 2.34 22.56
CA ASN A 199 1.54 1.67 23.88
C ASN A 199 2.81 1.54 24.73
N GLY A 200 3.88 2.30 24.48
CA GLY A 200 5.05 2.31 25.37
C GLY A 200 5.81 0.98 25.43
N ALA A 201 5.65 0.12 24.41
CA ALA A 201 6.23 -1.23 24.36
C ALA A 201 7.76 -1.27 24.51
N TYR A 202 8.43 -0.14 24.26
CA TYR A 202 9.87 0.04 24.42
C TYR A 202 10.26 1.10 25.45
N GLU A 203 9.35 1.57 26.32
CA GLU A 203 9.69 2.51 27.40
C GLU A 203 10.84 1.97 28.28
N GLN A 204 10.86 0.65 28.51
CA GLN A 204 11.93 -0.04 29.23
C GLN A 204 13.30 -0.01 28.52
N LEU A 205 13.35 0.13 27.19
CA LEU A 205 14.63 0.31 26.47
C LEU A 205 15.21 1.72 26.64
N TYR A 206 14.37 2.69 27.00
CA TYR A 206 14.81 4.04 27.37
C TYR A 206 15.17 4.15 28.86
N GLU A 207 14.86 3.13 29.67
CA GLU A 207 15.36 3.03 31.03
C GLU A 207 16.85 2.69 31.01
N ARG A 208 17.65 3.76 31.08
CA ARG A 208 19.10 3.63 31.19
C ARG A 208 19.43 3.08 32.58
N HIS A 209 20.08 1.93 32.62
CA HIS A 209 20.53 1.32 33.87
C HIS A 209 21.33 2.33 34.70
N SER A 210 20.80 2.72 35.86
CA SER A 210 21.26 3.86 36.66
C SER A 210 21.98 3.44 37.95
N ARG A 211 22.24 2.14 38.13
CA ARG A 211 22.98 1.59 39.26
C ARG A 211 24.19 0.81 38.79
N CYS A 212 25.13 0.60 39.69
CA CYS A 212 26.25 -0.29 39.45
C CYS A 212 25.82 -1.71 39.87
N ASP A 213 25.90 -2.68 38.95
CA ASP A 213 25.62 -4.09 39.27
C ASP A 213 26.85 -4.82 39.84
N ALA A 214 27.96 -4.11 40.08
CA ALA A 214 29.15 -4.71 40.67
C ALA A 214 28.93 -5.00 42.17
N CYS A 215 29.35 -6.18 42.62
CA CYS A 215 29.30 -6.56 44.03
C CYS A 215 30.15 -5.66 44.95
N GLN A 216 31.13 -4.94 44.38
CA GLN A 216 31.89 -3.88 45.02
C GLN A 216 32.12 -2.74 44.02
N CYS A 217 31.76 -1.52 44.41
CA CYS A 217 32.07 -0.31 43.66
C CYS A 217 33.46 0.21 44.08
N LEU A 218 34.24 0.71 43.12
CA LEU A 218 35.53 1.37 43.34
C LEU A 218 35.35 2.80 43.84
#